data_AF-A0A2V9Y1S0-F1
#
_entry.id   AF-A0A2V9Y1S0-F1
#
_cell.length_a   1.000
_cell.length_b   1.000
_cell.length_c   1.000
_cell.angle_alpha   90.00
_cell.angle_beta   90.00
_cell.angle_gamma   90.00
#
_symmetry.space_group_name_H-M   'P 1'
#
loop_
_entity.id
_entity.type
_entity.pdbx_description
1 polymer ?
#
loop_
_entity_poly.entity_id
_entity_poly.type
_entity_poly.pdbx_seq_one_letter_code
_entity_poly.pdbx_strand_id
1 'polypeptide(L)'
;MSSSEVGLERRAAQRFDFQLPLSVRIINGEGEGSGLTQDLSARGAFFYTDFVLELGANVEVTLVMPSEITLSENMRVRCRGKVLRVTPPAIGNKIGVAVHLENYEYLPETHVVSTTSGDYGRISALHEHAVQDEAPATNSPTSGSRRFAVP
;
A
#
# COMPACT_ATOMS: atom_id res chain seq x y z
N MET A 1 23.12 24.02 11.01
CA MET A 1 23.44 23.55 9.64
C MET A 1 24.18 22.23 9.77
N SER A 2 23.62 21.17 9.17
CA SER A 2 24.30 19.96 8.68
C SER A 2 25.02 19.09 9.74
N SER A 3 24.76 17.80 9.89
CA SER A 3 24.66 16.81 8.82
C SER A 3 23.73 15.67 9.24
N SER A 4 22.62 15.55 8.55
CA SER A 4 21.88 14.31 8.37
C SER A 4 22.73 13.40 7.49
N GLU A 5 23.67 12.69 8.06
CA GLU A 5 24.36 11.58 7.39
C GLU A 5 23.67 10.29 7.79
N VAL A 6 22.81 9.86 6.87
CA VAL A 6 22.25 8.52 6.75
C VAL A 6 23.43 7.54 6.72
N GLY A 7 23.88 7.14 7.91
CA GLY A 7 24.75 6.01 8.08
C GLY A 7 23.97 4.78 7.65
N LEU A 8 24.08 4.44 6.36
CA LEU A 8 23.74 3.13 5.83
C LEU A 8 24.35 2.12 6.81
N GLU A 9 23.50 1.52 7.63
CA GLU A 9 23.81 0.62 8.74
C GLU A 9 24.48 -0.65 8.18
N ARG A 10 25.76 -0.48 7.85
CA ARG A 10 26.68 -1.56 7.52
C ARG A 10 26.94 -2.29 8.82
N ARG A 11 26.07 -3.26 9.13
CA ARG A 11 26.13 -4.31 10.18
C ARG A 11 25.09 -4.16 11.29
N ALA A 12 23.82 -4.39 10.96
CA ALA A 12 22.89 -5.25 11.69
C ALA A 12 21.52 -5.04 11.05
N ALA A 13 21.11 -5.89 10.12
CA ALA A 13 19.68 -5.92 9.84
C ALA A 13 19.02 -6.37 11.15
N GLN A 14 18.34 -5.45 11.86
CA GLN A 14 17.70 -5.72 13.13
C GLN A 14 16.83 -6.96 12.96
N ARG A 15 17.17 -8.01 13.73
CA ARG A 15 16.47 -9.28 13.69
C ARG A 15 15.29 -9.18 14.63
N PHE A 16 14.11 -9.20 14.03
CA PHE A 16 12.85 -9.20 14.73
C PHE A 16 12.44 -10.65 14.91
N ASP A 17 12.65 -11.19 16.12
CA ASP A 17 12.15 -12.50 16.57
C ASP A 17 10.63 -12.43 16.81
N PHE A 18 9.90 -11.99 15.79
CA PHE A 18 8.45 -11.88 15.81
C PHE A 18 7.84 -12.94 14.92
N GLN A 19 6.86 -13.65 15.47
CA GLN A 19 6.08 -14.62 14.72
C GLN A 19 4.93 -13.94 13.96
N LEU A 20 5.29 -13.20 12.91
CA LEU A 20 4.29 -12.52 12.10
C LEU A 20 3.70 -13.47 11.06
N PRO A 21 2.37 -13.51 10.91
CA PRO A 21 1.74 -14.20 9.81
C PRO A 21 2.13 -13.54 8.49
N LEU A 22 2.49 -14.37 7.51
CA LEU A 22 2.83 -13.96 6.16
C LEU A 22 2.10 -14.83 5.13
N SER A 23 1.94 -14.27 3.94
CA SER A 23 1.54 -14.99 2.74
C SER A 23 2.71 -15.00 1.78
N VAL A 24 3.07 -16.18 1.27
CA VAL A 24 4.13 -16.37 0.29
C VAL A 24 3.55 -16.84 -1.04
N ARG A 25 4.04 -16.29 -2.14
CA ARG A 25 3.63 -16.64 -3.50
C ARG A 25 4.84 -16.85 -4.40
N ILE A 26 4.78 -17.83 -5.30
CA ILE A 26 5.83 -18.04 -6.30
C ILE A 26 5.69 -17.02 -7.44
N ILE A 27 6.76 -16.31 -7.76
CA ILE A 27 6.83 -15.39 -8.90
C ILE A 27 7.00 -16.23 -10.17
N ASN A 28 6.08 -16.09 -11.13
CA ASN A 28 6.01 -16.88 -12.37
C ASN A 28 5.66 -18.37 -12.17
N GLY A 29 5.08 -18.73 -11.03
CA GLY A 29 4.56 -20.07 -10.78
C GLY A 29 3.10 -20.03 -10.31
N GLU A 30 2.51 -21.21 -10.21
CA GLU A 30 1.20 -21.42 -9.58
C GLU A 30 1.46 -21.98 -8.18
N GLY A 31 1.14 -21.18 -7.16
CA GLY A 31 1.45 -21.54 -5.78
C GLY A 31 1.41 -20.35 -4.84
N GLU A 32 0.48 -20.39 -3.92
CA GLU A 32 0.44 -19.52 -2.75
C GLU A 32 0.36 -20.35 -1.48
N GLY A 33 1.00 -19.86 -0.43
CA GLY A 33 1.03 -20.47 0.87
C GLY A 33 0.96 -19.42 1.96
N SER A 34 0.55 -19.86 3.15
CA SER A 34 0.61 -19.03 4.34
C SER A 34 1.65 -19.59 5.30
N GLY A 35 2.25 -18.72 6.09
CA GLY A 35 3.33 -19.10 7.00
C GLY A 35 3.45 -18.15 8.19
N LEU A 36 4.39 -18.47 9.06
CA LEU A 36 4.81 -17.60 10.15
C LEU A 36 6.30 -17.33 10.03
N THR A 37 6.67 -16.07 10.10
CA THR A 37 8.08 -15.67 10.25
C THR A 37 8.61 -16.18 11.58
N GLN A 38 9.89 -16.53 11.60
CA GLN A 38 10.65 -16.80 12.83
C GLN A 38 11.68 -15.70 13.05
N ASP A 39 12.38 -15.31 11.99
CA ASP A 39 13.34 -14.22 11.99
C ASP A 39 13.12 -13.39 10.73
N LEU A 40 13.01 -12.07 10.90
CA LEU A 40 12.88 -11.11 9.81
C LEU A 40 13.98 -10.07 9.91
N SER A 41 14.66 -9.84 8.79
CA SER A 41 15.72 -8.85 8.65
C SER A 41 15.61 -8.17 7.27
N ALA A 42 16.16 -6.97 7.14
CA ALA A 42 16.19 -6.24 5.86
C ALA A 42 16.82 -7.01 4.69
N ARG A 43 17.69 -8.00 4.96
CA ARG A 43 18.40 -8.80 3.94
C ARG A 43 17.82 -10.20 3.74
N GLY A 44 16.92 -10.64 4.60
CA GLY A 44 16.49 -12.03 4.58
C GLY A 44 15.45 -12.32 5.65
N ALA A 45 14.64 -13.34 5.37
CA ALA A 45 13.64 -13.83 6.29
C ALA A 45 13.76 -15.33 6.41
N PHE A 46 13.52 -15.85 7.62
CA PHE A 46 13.30 -17.26 7.87
C PHE A 46 11.87 -17.44 8.36
N PHE A 47 11.11 -18.29 7.69
CA PHE A 47 9.71 -18.55 8.03
C PHE A 47 9.35 -20.02 7.88
N TYR A 48 8.27 -20.40 8.55
CA TYR A 48 7.69 -21.72 8.46
C TYR A 48 6.39 -21.68 7.66
N THR A 49 6.27 -22.52 6.64
CA THR A 49 5.06 -22.65 5.82
C THR A 49 4.72 -24.13 5.62
N ASP A 50 3.45 -24.42 5.33
CA ASP A 50 3.01 -25.75 4.90
C ASP A 50 3.10 -25.91 3.37
N PHE A 51 3.54 -24.86 2.67
CA PHE A 51 3.66 -24.85 1.22
C PHE A 51 5.08 -25.22 0.77
N VAL A 52 5.18 -26.10 -0.23
CA VAL A 52 6.47 -26.56 -0.75
C VAL A 52 7.06 -25.48 -1.65
N LEU A 53 8.22 -24.94 -1.25
CA LEU A 53 9.01 -24.01 -2.03
C LEU A 53 10.27 -24.69 -2.54
N GLU A 54 10.74 -24.28 -3.72
CA GLU A 54 11.96 -24.81 -4.31
C GLU A 54 13.17 -23.91 -4.04
N LEU A 55 14.34 -24.52 -3.89
CA LEU A 55 15.58 -23.77 -3.70
C LEU A 55 15.88 -22.96 -4.96
N GLY A 56 16.12 -21.66 -4.77
CA GLY A 56 16.36 -20.73 -5.86
C GLY A 56 15.09 -20.20 -6.55
N ALA A 57 13.89 -20.58 -6.10
CA ALA A 57 12.65 -20.00 -6.59
C ALA A 57 12.55 -18.52 -6.20
N ASN A 58 12.03 -17.70 -7.11
CA ASN A 58 11.68 -16.32 -6.83
C ASN A 58 10.31 -16.30 -6.15
N VAL A 59 10.24 -15.69 -4.98
CA VAL A 59 9.04 -15.66 -4.16
C VAL A 59 8.74 -14.25 -3.70
N GLU A 60 7.46 -14.05 -3.45
CA GLU A 60 6.92 -12.81 -2.95
C GLU A 60 6.22 -13.06 -1.63
N VAL A 61 6.69 -12.37 -0.59
CA VAL A 61 6.21 -12.52 0.77
C VAL A 61 5.48 -11.25 1.15
N THR A 62 4.21 -11.36 1.51
CA THR A 62 3.40 -10.27 2.03
C THR A 62 3.15 -10.49 3.50
N LEU A 63 3.49 -9.52 4.34
CA LEU A 63 3.27 -9.56 5.78
C LEU A 63 2.76 -8.20 6.27
N VAL A 64 2.15 -8.18 7.45
CA VAL A 64 1.75 -6.94 8.12
C VAL A 64 2.78 -6.66 9.20
N MET A 65 3.51 -5.55 9.05
CA MET A 65 4.38 -5.04 10.10
C MET A 65 3.50 -4.35 11.16
N PRO A 66 3.51 -4.80 12.43
CA PRO A 66 2.80 -4.11 13.49
C PRO A 66 3.49 -2.79 13.86
N SER A 67 2.71 -1.90 14.46
CA SER A 67 3.16 -0.61 15.02
C SER A 67 4.35 -0.71 15.97
N GLU A 68 4.53 -1.86 16.62
CA GLU A 68 5.66 -2.15 17.51
C GLU A 68 7.01 -2.22 16.77
N ILE A 69 7.00 -2.64 15.50
CA ILE A 69 8.19 -2.72 14.64
C ILE A 69 8.35 -1.43 13.81
N THR A 70 7.26 -0.90 13.25
CA THR A 70 7.29 0.33 12.45
C THR A 70 7.40 1.59 13.31
N LEU A 71 7.23 1.47 14.64
CA LEU A 71 7.09 2.58 15.58
C LEU A 71 6.00 3.59 15.18
N SER A 72 5.04 3.15 14.36
CA SER A 72 4.03 3.97 13.70
C SER A 72 2.70 3.21 13.66
N GLU A 73 2.00 3.17 12.53
CA GLU A 73 0.80 2.37 12.29
C GLU A 73 1.12 0.96 11.75
N ASN A 74 0.12 0.08 11.78
CA ASN A 74 0.18 -1.20 11.09
C ASN A 74 0.37 -0.95 9.59
N MET A 75 1.28 -1.67 8.96
CA MET A 75 1.59 -1.46 7.55
C MET A 75 1.83 -2.78 6.84
N ARG A 76 1.16 -2.98 5.71
CA ARG A 76 1.42 -4.13 4.85
C ARG A 76 2.71 -3.90 4.06
N VAL A 77 3.57 -4.91 4.07
CA VAL A 77 4.84 -4.89 3.34
C VAL A 77 4.90 -6.10 2.43
N ARG A 78 5.23 -5.85 1.16
CA ARG A 78 5.43 -6.85 0.14
C ARG A 78 6.92 -6.94 -0.17
N CYS A 79 7.52 -8.05 0.21
CA CYS A 79 8.92 -8.32 0.01
C CYS A 79 9.10 -9.30 -1.16
N ARG A 80 10.03 -8.99 -2.06
CA ARG A 80 10.45 -9.89 -3.14
C ARG A 80 11.82 -10.44 -2.84
N GLY A 81 11.98 -11.72 -3.09
CA GLY A 81 13.21 -12.40 -2.77
C GLY A 81 13.38 -13.75 -3.42
N LYS A 82 14.50 -14.39 -3.11
CA LYS A 82 14.87 -15.70 -3.63
C LYS A 82 15.08 -16.70 -2.51
N VAL A 83 14.55 -17.91 -2.67
CA VAL A 83 14.75 -18.99 -1.72
C VAL A 83 16.23 -19.39 -1.68
N LEU A 84 16.86 -19.28 -0.52
CA LEU A 84 18.25 -19.66 -0.29
C LEU A 84 18.38 -21.11 0.16
N ARG A 85 17.47 -21.56 1.02
CA ARG A 85 17.41 -22.95 1.50
C ARG A 85 16.01 -23.32 1.94
N VAL A 86 15.71 -24.60 1.81
CA VAL A 86 14.47 -25.24 2.27
C VAL A 86 14.87 -26.33 3.24
N THR A 87 14.41 -26.21 4.47
CA THR A 87 14.62 -27.16 5.54
C THR A 87 13.36 -28.01 5.68
N PRO A 88 13.45 -29.34 5.54
CA PRO A 88 12.31 -30.22 5.73
C PRO A 88 11.75 -30.08 7.17
N PRO A 89 10.47 -30.43 7.37
CA PRO A 89 9.85 -30.32 8.69
C PRO A 89 10.60 -31.22 9.69
N ALA A 90 11.21 -30.60 10.70
CA ALA A 90 11.92 -31.32 11.75
C ALA A 90 10.94 -31.93 12.77
N ILE A 91 9.85 -31.21 13.09
CA ILE A 91 8.78 -31.64 13.99
C ILE A 91 7.44 -31.14 13.42
N GLY A 92 6.54 -32.05 13.04
CA GLY A 92 5.24 -31.73 12.44
C GLY A 92 5.25 -31.66 10.90
N ASN A 93 4.44 -30.77 10.32
CA ASN A 93 4.28 -30.61 8.86
C ASN A 93 4.84 -29.27 8.32
N LYS A 94 5.47 -28.46 9.16
CA LYS A 94 5.94 -27.12 8.80
C LYS A 94 7.34 -27.14 8.19
N ILE A 95 7.45 -26.75 6.93
CA ILE A 95 8.70 -26.60 6.20
C ILE A 95 9.32 -25.25 6.58
N GLY A 96 10.59 -25.25 6.96
CA GLY A 96 11.35 -24.02 7.25
C GLY A 96 12.01 -23.50 5.98
N VAL A 97 11.79 -22.25 5.61
CA VAL A 97 12.30 -21.66 4.37
C VAL A 97 13.09 -20.41 4.69
N ALA A 98 14.33 -20.35 4.21
CA ALA A 98 15.14 -19.14 4.27
C ALA A 98 15.12 -18.45 2.91
N VAL A 99 14.77 -17.18 2.89
CA VAL A 99 14.76 -16.35 1.68
C VAL A 99 15.70 -15.18 1.83
N HIS A 100 16.36 -14.82 0.73
CA HIS A 100 17.06 -13.55 0.58
C HIS A 100 16.07 -12.50 0.10
N LEU A 101 15.91 -11.41 0.82
CA LEU A 101 15.07 -10.30 0.39
C LEU A 101 15.90 -9.36 -0.47
N GLU A 102 15.42 -9.08 -1.68
CA GLU A 102 16.08 -8.19 -2.64
C GLU A 102 15.43 -6.82 -2.66
N ASN A 103 14.09 -6.77 -2.57
CA ASN A 103 13.33 -5.52 -2.59
C ASN A 103 12.12 -5.63 -1.66
N TYR A 104 11.70 -4.51 -1.08
CA TYR A 104 10.46 -4.41 -0.31
C TYR A 104 9.66 -3.21 -0.78
N GLU A 105 8.35 -3.34 -0.76
CA GLU A 105 7.38 -2.32 -1.13
C GLU A 105 6.35 -2.19 -0.01
N TYR A 106 6.16 -0.97 0.47
CA TYR A 106 5.11 -0.68 1.43
C TYR A 106 3.79 -0.56 0.67
N LEU A 107 2.85 -1.43 1.01
CA LEU A 107 1.50 -1.34 0.48
C LEU A 107 0.72 -0.39 1.39
N PRO A 108 0.06 0.65 0.83
CA PRO A 108 -0.86 1.45 1.62
C PRO A 108 -1.88 0.50 2.22
N GLU A 109 -2.13 0.65 3.53
CA GLU A 109 -3.26 0.00 4.12
C GLU A 109 -4.46 0.44 3.28
N THR A 110 -5.20 -0.52 2.71
CA THR A 110 -6.50 -0.17 2.18
C THR A 110 -7.28 0.24 3.42
N HIS A 111 -7.21 1.52 3.74
CA HIS A 111 -8.33 2.20 4.34
C HIS A 111 -9.43 1.88 3.34
N VAL A 112 -10.17 0.81 3.60
CA VAL A 112 -11.53 0.70 3.14
C VAL A 112 -12.08 2.03 3.58
N VAL A 113 -12.19 2.95 2.61
CA VAL A 113 -12.91 4.17 2.83
C VAL A 113 -14.28 3.57 3.15
N SER A 114 -14.57 3.51 4.45
CA SER A 114 -15.93 3.40 4.90
C SER A 114 -16.55 4.59 4.22
N THR A 115 -17.18 4.34 3.07
CA THR A 115 -18.12 5.24 2.47
C THR A 115 -19.21 5.36 3.53
N THR A 116 -18.96 6.22 4.53
CA THR A 116 -20.02 6.99 5.11
C THR A 116 -20.59 7.74 3.93
N SER A 117 -21.62 7.15 3.34
CA SER A 117 -22.44 7.77 2.33
C SER A 117 -23.01 9.03 2.97
N GLY A 118 -22.36 10.15 2.70
CA GLY A 118 -22.73 11.44 3.26
C GLY A 118 -21.52 12.36 3.17
N ASP A 119 -21.67 13.41 2.37
CA ASP A 119 -20.72 14.53 2.26
C ASP A 119 -19.65 14.45 1.15
N TYR A 120 -20.11 14.57 -0.10
CA TYR A 120 -19.40 15.39 -1.09
C TYR A 120 -20.42 16.34 -1.72
N GLY A 121 -20.66 17.43 -0.99
CA GLY A 121 -21.32 18.60 -1.53
C GLY A 121 -20.49 19.17 -2.68
N ARG A 122 -21.16 19.32 -3.84
CA ARG A 122 -21.02 20.40 -4.84
C ARG A 122 -19.61 20.96 -5.00
N ILE A 123 -19.00 20.73 -6.16
CA ILE A 123 -18.74 21.75 -7.20
C ILE A 123 -17.70 21.22 -8.19
N SER A 124 -18.04 21.24 -9.48
CA SER A 124 -17.15 21.58 -10.61
C SER A 124 -17.71 20.99 -11.91
N ALA A 125 -18.79 21.59 -12.39
CA ALA A 125 -19.20 21.48 -13.79
C ALA A 125 -19.65 22.86 -14.25
N LEU A 126 -18.69 23.77 -14.42
CA LEU A 126 -18.86 25.00 -15.17
C LEU A 126 -17.50 25.37 -15.75
N HIS A 127 -17.23 24.83 -16.94
CA HIS A 127 -16.33 25.45 -17.89
C HIS A 127 -17.04 25.45 -19.24
N GLU A 128 -17.75 26.52 -19.54
CA GLU A 128 -18.00 26.89 -20.92
C GLU A 128 -17.47 28.31 -21.11
N HIS A 129 -16.31 28.38 -21.73
CA HIS A 129 -15.59 29.59 -22.07
C HIS A 129 -16.17 30.10 -23.39
N ALA A 130 -17.09 31.05 -23.33
CA ALA A 130 -17.43 31.91 -24.46
C ALA A 130 -16.97 33.33 -24.13
N VAL A 131 -16.24 33.87 -25.09
CA VAL A 131 -15.30 34.98 -25.01
C VAL A 131 -15.96 36.29 -25.50
N GLN A 132 -15.47 37.43 -24.98
CA GLN A 132 -15.59 38.83 -25.50
C GLN A 132 -17.00 39.47 -25.38
N ASP A 133 -17.22 40.73 -25.02
CA ASP A 133 -16.41 41.96 -25.10
C ASP A 133 -17.06 43.09 -24.25
N GLU A 134 -16.25 44.04 -23.82
CA GLU A 134 -16.55 45.44 -23.41
C GLU A 134 -17.56 45.83 -22.29
N ALA A 135 -16.96 46.31 -21.20
CA ALA A 135 -17.20 47.47 -20.30
C ALA A 135 -18.51 48.32 -20.31
N PRO A 136 -18.81 49.02 -19.18
CA PRO A 136 -20.16 49.18 -18.64
C PRO A 136 -20.67 50.64 -18.56
N ALA A 137 -22.00 50.83 -18.55
CA ALA A 137 -22.65 51.98 -17.90
C ALA A 137 -24.17 51.75 -17.75
N THR A 138 -24.65 51.52 -16.52
CA THR A 138 -25.43 52.46 -15.68
C THR A 138 -26.95 52.50 -15.91
N ASN A 139 -27.65 52.40 -14.78
CA ASN A 139 -28.98 52.90 -14.45
C ASN A 139 -30.21 52.03 -14.79
N SER A 140 -30.68 51.36 -13.74
CA SER A 140 -32.06 51.30 -13.23
C SER A 140 -32.89 52.59 -13.49
N PRO A 141 -34.22 52.64 -13.24
CA PRO A 141 -35.12 51.62 -12.65
C PRO A 141 -36.53 51.57 -13.32
N THR A 142 -37.47 50.86 -12.67
CA THR A 142 -38.90 51.27 -12.52
C THR A 142 -39.95 50.75 -13.53
N SER A 143 -40.74 49.80 -13.01
CA SER A 143 -42.22 49.78 -12.93
C SER A 143 -43.09 49.70 -14.19
N GLY A 144 -44.02 48.75 -14.12
CA GLY A 144 -45.35 48.81 -14.74
C GLY A 144 -45.41 48.17 -16.14
N SER A 145 -46.53 47.73 -16.67
CA SER A 145 -47.92 47.58 -16.24
C SER A 145 -48.62 46.94 -17.44
N ARG A 146 -49.48 45.95 -17.20
CA ARG A 146 -50.75 45.68 -17.92
C ARG A 146 -50.77 45.58 -19.47
N ARG A 147 -51.19 44.38 -19.91
CA ARG A 147 -52.37 44.03 -20.74
C ARG A 147 -52.47 44.41 -22.25
N PHE A 148 -53.18 43.50 -22.97
CA PHE A 148 -53.91 43.62 -24.28
C PHE A 148 -53.03 43.67 -25.55
N ALA A 149 -53.36 43.14 -26.74
CA ALA A 149 -54.50 42.47 -27.41
C ALA A 149 -53.92 41.70 -28.67
N VAL A 150 -54.47 40.56 -29.16
CA VAL A 150 -55.38 40.37 -30.35
C VAL A 150 -54.91 41.11 -31.63
N PRO A 151 -55.00 40.59 -32.88
CA PRO A 151 -55.86 39.51 -33.42
C PRO A 151 -55.18 38.22 -33.90
#